data_AF-A0A7S1Y9Q8-F1
#
_entry.id   AF-A0A7S1Y9Q8-F1
#
_cell.length_a   1.000
_cell.length_b   1.000
_cell.length_c   1.000
_cell.angle_alpha   90.00
_cell.angle_beta   90.00
_cell.angle_gamma   90.00
#
_symmetry.space_group_name_H-M   'P 1'
#
loop_
_entity.id
_entity.type
_entity.pdbx_description
1 polymer ?
#
loop_
_entity_poly.entity_id
_entity_poly.type
_entity_poly.pdbx_seq_one_letter_code
_entity_poly.pdbx_strand_id
1 'polypeptide(L)'
;FLCRQKDMRHIARLLTHIDLPIRDKYMLTMAPIKSNDSSAYATLQNFAFKQSRGEAAGVGRMSIKEPKTFDDVSHLCNVHDSLGLFLWLHHKFPGRNLMEQQTALSAQQRVIQLITKGLSEGNLQRLDHCYISRDTRLRRGFQRRLAVDKSLRTSEDLPPGYVIPVESAGPRRRT
;
A
#
# COMPACT_ATOMS: atom_id res chain seq x y z
N PHE A 1 20.64 25.48 0.83
CA PHE A 1 20.93 24.03 0.85
C PHE A 1 20.37 23.39 -0.41
N LEU A 2 21.04 22.37 -0.96
CA LEU A 2 20.54 21.60 -2.11
C LEU A 2 19.50 20.56 -1.66
N CYS A 3 18.36 20.49 -2.34
CA CYS A 3 17.30 19.53 -2.03
C CYS A 3 17.72 18.08 -2.35
N ARG A 4 17.12 17.12 -1.67
CA ARG A 4 17.35 15.68 -1.91
C ARG A 4 16.71 15.26 -3.23
N GLN A 5 17.52 14.98 -4.24
CA GLN A 5 17.07 14.62 -5.60
C GLN A 5 17.03 13.10 -5.87
N LYS A 6 16.66 12.29 -4.88
CA LYS A 6 16.69 10.82 -5.05
C LYS A 6 15.62 10.34 -6.04
N ASP A 7 14.40 10.85 -5.94
CA ASP A 7 13.29 10.45 -6.82
C ASP A 7 13.51 10.95 -8.25
N MET A 8 13.96 12.21 -8.41
CA MET A 8 14.36 12.77 -9.70
C MET A 8 15.41 11.89 -10.40
N ARG A 9 16.44 11.44 -9.67
CA ARG A 9 17.47 10.54 -10.22
C ARG A 9 16.89 9.20 -10.64
N HIS A 10 15.96 8.65 -9.85
CA HIS A 10 15.32 7.38 -10.17
C HIS A 10 14.51 7.50 -11.46
N ILE A 11 13.65 8.52 -11.57
CA ILE A 11 12.86 8.78 -12.77
C ILE A 11 13.77 9.05 -13.98
N ALA A 12 14.83 9.83 -13.81
CA ALA A 12 15.77 10.14 -14.90
C ALA A 12 16.38 8.86 -15.50
N ARG A 13 16.71 7.87 -14.65
CA ARG A 13 17.20 6.55 -15.10
C ARG A 13 16.15 5.74 -15.85
N LEU A 14 14.86 5.90 -15.53
CA LEU A 14 13.78 5.22 -16.25
C LEU A 14 13.55 5.83 -17.65
N LEU A 15 13.87 7.11 -17.84
CA LEU A 15 13.63 7.86 -19.07
C LEU A 15 14.85 7.92 -20.01
N THR A 16 15.99 7.32 -19.64
CA THR A 16 17.23 7.36 -20.44
C THR A 16 17.00 6.79 -21.83
N HIS A 17 16.30 5.65 -21.92
CA HIS A 17 16.07 4.89 -23.15
C HIS A 17 14.94 5.42 -24.04
N ILE A 18 14.23 6.47 -23.61
CA ILE A 18 13.09 7.01 -24.34
C ILE A 18 13.55 8.23 -25.14
N ASP A 19 13.24 8.28 -26.44
CA ASP A 19 13.58 9.41 -27.31
C ASP A 19 12.61 10.58 -27.09
N LEU A 20 12.98 11.47 -26.17
CA LEU A 20 12.24 12.69 -25.83
C LEU A 20 13.22 13.86 -25.75
N PRO A 21 12.77 15.09 -26.06
CA PRO A 21 13.60 16.26 -25.89
C PRO A 21 13.98 16.44 -24.41
N ILE A 22 15.18 16.97 -24.15
CA ILE A 22 15.70 17.13 -22.78
C ILE A 22 14.75 17.91 -21.88
N ARG A 23 14.03 18.89 -22.45
CA ARG A 23 13.01 19.67 -21.76
C ARG A 23 11.87 18.79 -21.23
N ASP A 24 11.35 17.89 -22.06
CA ASP A 24 10.26 17.00 -21.69
C ASP A 24 10.73 15.97 -20.68
N LYS A 25 11.95 15.42 -20.85
CA LYS A 25 12.57 14.54 -19.85
C LYS A 25 12.68 15.23 -18.50
N TYR A 26 13.18 16.47 -18.47
CA TYR A 26 13.29 17.24 -17.23
C TYR A 26 11.93 17.44 -16.58
N MET A 27 10.90 17.84 -17.34
CA MET A 27 9.54 17.98 -16.82
C MET A 27 8.99 16.67 -16.24
N LEU A 28 9.21 15.54 -16.92
CA LEU A 28 8.79 14.22 -16.41
C LEU A 28 9.53 13.81 -15.13
N THR A 29 10.81 14.17 -14.98
CA THR A 29 11.56 13.89 -13.74
C THR A 29 11.08 14.68 -12.52
N MET A 30 10.30 15.74 -12.73
CA MET A 30 9.68 16.54 -11.67
C MET A 30 8.29 16.01 -11.25
N ALA A 31 7.85 14.88 -11.82
CA ALA A 31 6.55 14.32 -11.51
C ALA A 31 6.43 13.95 -10.02
N PRO A 32 5.29 14.28 -9.37
CA PRO A 32 5.07 13.97 -7.96
C PRO A 32 4.73 12.49 -7.79
N ILE A 33 5.75 11.65 -7.63
CA ILE A 33 5.61 10.19 -7.48
C ILE A 33 6.11 9.75 -6.11
N LYS A 34 5.35 8.85 -5.47
CA LYS A 34 5.79 8.19 -4.23
C LYS A 34 6.85 7.14 -4.55
N SER A 35 7.97 7.15 -3.83
CA SER A 35 9.12 6.30 -4.15
C SER A 35 8.83 4.79 -4.16
N ASN A 36 7.78 4.34 -3.48
CA ASN A 36 7.40 2.92 -3.35
C ASN A 36 6.21 2.51 -4.25
N ASP A 37 5.68 3.41 -5.08
CA ASP A 37 4.50 3.14 -5.89
C ASP A 37 4.88 2.69 -7.31
N SER A 38 4.96 1.37 -7.50
CA SER A 38 5.24 0.77 -8.81
C SER A 38 4.18 1.09 -9.87
N SER A 39 2.93 1.32 -9.47
CA SER A 39 1.82 1.63 -10.40
C SER A 39 2.00 3.04 -10.99
N ALA A 40 2.39 4.00 -10.14
CA ALA A 40 2.70 5.35 -10.57
C ALA A 40 3.88 5.40 -11.56
N TYR A 41 4.95 4.63 -11.30
CA TYR A 41 6.08 4.54 -12.24
C TYR A 41 5.69 3.92 -13.58
N ALA A 42 4.87 2.86 -13.58
CA ALA A 42 4.37 2.25 -14.81
C ALA A 42 3.51 3.25 -15.62
N THR A 43 2.66 4.02 -14.94
CA THR A 43 1.86 5.09 -15.56
C THR A 43 2.74 6.16 -16.19
N LEU A 44 3.79 6.61 -15.47
CA LEU A 44 4.75 7.59 -15.99
C LEU A 44 5.50 7.07 -17.22
N GLN A 45 6.01 5.83 -17.16
CA GLN A 45 6.73 5.22 -18.28
C GLN A 45 5.83 5.08 -19.50
N ASN A 46 4.61 4.57 -19.33
CA ASN A 46 3.63 4.47 -20.42
C ASN A 46 3.30 5.84 -21.02
N PHE A 47 3.18 6.87 -20.19
CA PHE A 47 2.98 8.24 -20.65
C PHE A 47 4.18 8.72 -21.48
N ALA A 48 5.40 8.52 -20.99
CA ALA A 48 6.63 8.92 -21.68
C ALA A 48 6.81 8.21 -23.04
N PHE A 49 6.49 6.91 -23.12
CA PHE A 49 6.52 6.16 -24.38
C PHE A 49 5.46 6.64 -25.38
N LYS A 50 4.26 6.96 -24.93
CA LYS A 50 3.23 7.52 -25.82
C LYS A 50 3.59 8.93 -26.27
N GLN A 51 4.12 9.74 -25.36
CA GLN A 51 4.63 11.07 -25.64
C GLN A 51 5.69 11.06 -26.74
N SER A 52 6.65 10.12 -26.70
CA SER A 52 7.73 10.04 -27.70
C SER A 52 7.20 9.68 -29.09
N ARG A 53 6.11 8.90 -29.15
CA ARG A 53 5.42 8.54 -30.40
C ARG A 53 4.43 9.60 -30.89
N GLY A 54 4.25 10.70 -30.14
CA GLY A 54 3.21 11.69 -30.43
C GLY A 54 1.79 11.20 -30.16
N GLU A 55 1.63 10.04 -29.51
CA GLU A 55 0.36 9.44 -29.17
C GLU A 55 -0.17 9.98 -27.84
N ALA A 56 -1.48 9.95 -27.68
CA ALA A 56 -2.12 10.42 -26.48
C ALA A 56 -2.25 9.29 -25.45
N ALA A 57 -1.75 9.54 -24.23
CA ALA A 57 -1.93 8.63 -23.11
C ALA A 57 -3.41 8.59 -22.69
N GLY A 58 -3.86 7.39 -22.32
CA GLY A 58 -5.19 7.16 -21.80
C GLY A 58 -5.11 6.73 -20.34
N VAL A 59 -6.21 6.92 -19.62
CA VAL A 59 -6.34 6.45 -18.25
C VAL A 59 -6.33 4.92 -18.28
N GLY A 60 -5.31 4.30 -17.68
CA GLY A 60 -5.24 2.84 -17.60
C GLY A 60 -6.47 2.23 -16.93
N ARG A 61 -6.70 0.92 -17.13
CA ARG A 61 -7.79 0.22 -16.44
C ARG A 61 -7.46 0.13 -14.94
N MET A 62 -8.13 0.94 -14.12
CA MET A 62 -7.98 0.93 -12.67
C MET A 62 -9.15 0.19 -12.01
N SER A 63 -8.87 -0.62 -10.99
CA SER A 63 -9.90 -1.36 -10.27
C SER A 63 -10.55 -0.46 -9.21
N ILE A 64 -11.68 0.15 -9.56
CA ILE A 64 -12.45 1.00 -8.63
C ILE A 64 -13.61 0.17 -8.08
N LYS A 65 -13.38 -0.44 -6.91
CA LYS A 65 -14.37 -1.23 -6.18
C LYS A 65 -14.71 -0.57 -4.85
N GLU A 66 -15.89 -0.87 -4.34
CA GLU A 66 -16.30 -0.42 -3.00
C GLU A 66 -15.40 -1.07 -1.94
N PRO A 67 -14.82 -0.27 -1.02
CA PRO A 67 -13.88 -0.79 -0.05
C PRO A 67 -14.60 -1.57 1.05
N LYS A 68 -14.12 -2.79 1.34
CA LYS A 68 -14.61 -3.62 2.46
C LYS A 68 -13.60 -3.70 3.59
N THR A 69 -12.32 -3.57 3.26
CA THR A 69 -11.19 -3.67 4.18
C THR A 69 -10.37 -2.39 4.15
N PHE A 70 -9.59 -2.12 5.20
CA PHE A 70 -8.63 -1.00 5.20
C PHE A 70 -7.61 -1.08 4.06
N ASP A 71 -7.22 -2.29 3.65
CA ASP A 71 -6.34 -2.49 2.50
C ASP A 71 -6.99 -2.03 1.18
N ASP A 72 -8.31 -2.21 1.04
CA ASP A 72 -9.06 -1.72 -0.13
C ASP A 72 -9.10 -0.19 -0.15
N VAL A 73 -9.26 0.45 1.00
CA VAL A 73 -9.19 1.92 1.12
C VAL A 73 -7.78 2.40 0.77
N SER A 74 -6.75 1.72 1.27
CA SER A 74 -5.36 2.03 0.90
C SER A 74 -5.12 1.85 -0.60
N HIS A 75 -5.71 0.84 -1.23
CA HIS A 75 -5.65 0.66 -2.68
C HIS A 75 -6.34 1.81 -3.42
N LEU A 76 -7.53 2.22 -2.98
CA LEU A 76 -8.24 3.38 -3.54
C LEU A 76 -7.43 4.68 -3.42
N CYS A 77 -6.71 4.89 -2.31
CA CYS A 77 -5.79 6.01 -2.17
C CYS A 77 -4.65 5.97 -3.20
N ASN A 78 -4.06 4.79 -3.44
CA ASN A 78 -3.01 4.64 -4.46
C ASN A 78 -3.56 4.88 -5.89
N VAL A 79 -4.79 4.42 -6.16
CA VAL A 79 -5.50 4.70 -7.41
C VAL A 79 -5.74 6.20 -7.58
N HIS A 80 -6.18 6.89 -6.52
CA HIS A 80 -6.35 8.34 -6.51
C HIS A 80 -5.03 9.08 -6.82
N ASP A 81 -3.91 8.66 -6.23
CA ASP A 81 -2.61 9.27 -6.50
C ASP A 81 -2.14 9.01 -7.93
N SER A 82 -2.39 7.82 -8.48
CA SER A 82 -2.12 7.49 -9.89
C SER A 82 -2.95 8.37 -10.85
N LEU A 83 -4.23 8.63 -10.53
CA LEU A 83 -5.07 9.57 -11.28
C LEU A 83 -4.56 11.01 -11.17
N GLY A 84 -4.14 11.43 -9.97
CA GLY A 84 -3.52 12.74 -9.76
C GLY A 84 -2.25 12.92 -10.59
N LEU A 85 -1.40 11.90 -10.65
CA LEU A 85 -0.22 11.89 -11.52
C LEU A 85 -0.60 12.02 -13.00
N PHE A 86 -1.59 11.26 -13.47
CA PHE A 86 -2.07 11.34 -14.84
C PHE A 86 -2.55 12.76 -15.20
N LEU A 87 -3.36 13.37 -14.34
CA LEU A 87 -3.85 14.73 -14.52
C LEU A 87 -2.72 15.76 -14.51
N TRP A 88 -1.74 15.60 -13.61
CA TRP A 88 -0.56 16.46 -13.55
C TRP A 88 0.23 16.42 -14.85
N LEU A 89 0.45 15.22 -15.41
CA LEU A 89 1.15 15.04 -16.68
C LEU A 89 0.41 15.72 -17.83
N HIS A 90 -0.90 15.53 -17.92
CA HIS A 90 -1.73 16.15 -18.94
C HIS A 90 -1.80 17.68 -18.83
N HIS A 91 -1.68 18.23 -17.62
CA HIS A 91 -1.57 19.66 -17.42
C HIS A 91 -0.21 20.22 -17.90
N LYS A 92 0.88 19.45 -17.76
CA LYS A 92 2.21 19.86 -18.27
C LYS A 92 2.36 19.69 -19.78
N PHE A 93 1.65 18.74 -20.38
CA PHE A 93 1.66 18.47 -21.82
C PHE A 93 0.25 18.66 -22.42
N PRO A 94 -0.20 19.91 -22.58
CA PRO A 94 -1.55 20.21 -23.06
C PRO A 94 -1.77 19.78 -24.51
N GLY A 95 -3.04 19.56 -24.89
CA GLY A 95 -3.47 19.49 -26.29
C GLY A 95 -3.69 18.10 -26.89
N ARG A 96 -3.43 17.00 -26.17
CA ARG A 96 -3.56 15.65 -26.77
C ARG A 96 -4.87 14.91 -26.51
N ASN A 97 -5.45 14.99 -25.30
CA ASN A 97 -6.68 14.25 -24.96
C ASN A 97 -7.46 14.95 -23.83
N LEU A 98 -8.42 15.81 -24.17
CA LEU A 98 -9.28 16.46 -23.17
C LEU A 98 -10.33 15.50 -22.61
N MET A 99 -10.81 14.55 -23.42
CA MET A 99 -11.80 13.56 -22.98
C MET A 99 -11.22 12.66 -21.88
N GLU A 100 -9.99 12.16 -22.04
CA GLU A 100 -9.32 11.35 -21.02
C GLU A 100 -9.08 12.12 -19.72
N GLN A 101 -8.80 13.42 -19.80
CA GLN A 101 -8.69 14.27 -18.61
C GLN A 101 -10.02 14.36 -17.86
N GLN A 102 -11.12 14.54 -18.58
CA GLN A 102 -12.45 14.58 -17.97
C GLN A 102 -12.84 13.22 -17.36
N THR A 103 -12.52 12.12 -18.05
CA THR A 103 -12.69 10.77 -17.53
C THR A 103 -11.87 10.55 -16.26
N ALA A 104 -10.61 10.98 -16.23
CA ALA A 104 -9.76 10.91 -15.04
C ALA A 104 -10.31 11.73 -13.86
N LEU A 105 -10.81 12.96 -14.13
CA LEU A 105 -11.41 13.82 -13.09
C LEU A 105 -12.67 13.19 -12.49
N SER A 106 -13.58 12.67 -13.34
CA SER A 106 -14.79 12.00 -12.85
C SER A 106 -14.46 10.71 -12.08
N ALA A 107 -13.46 9.93 -12.52
CA ALA A 107 -12.95 8.79 -11.79
C ALA A 107 -12.34 9.19 -10.43
N GLN A 108 -11.59 10.29 -10.39
CA GLN A 108 -10.99 10.82 -9.15
C GLN A 108 -12.08 11.21 -8.14
N GLN A 109 -13.10 11.94 -8.58
CA GLN A 109 -14.26 12.29 -7.76
C GLN A 109 -14.98 11.06 -7.23
N ARG A 110 -15.20 10.05 -8.08
CA ARG A 110 -15.80 8.77 -7.69
C ARG A 110 -14.96 8.05 -6.62
N VAL A 111 -13.64 8.00 -6.78
CA VAL A 111 -12.74 7.37 -5.80
C VAL A 111 -12.80 8.11 -4.46
N ILE A 112 -12.80 9.44 -4.46
CA ILE A 112 -12.94 10.25 -3.23
C ILE A 112 -14.28 9.95 -2.53
N GLN A 113 -15.38 9.84 -3.29
CA GLN A 113 -16.68 9.49 -2.73
C GLN A 113 -16.65 8.10 -2.07
N LEU A 114 -16.03 7.11 -2.71
CA LEU A 114 -15.91 5.76 -2.16
C LEU A 114 -15.03 5.70 -0.91
N ILE A 115 -13.92 6.44 -0.90
CA ILE A 115 -13.05 6.56 0.28
C ILE A 115 -13.84 7.21 1.43
N THR A 116 -14.52 8.33 1.15
CA THR A 116 -15.31 9.07 2.15
C THR A 116 -16.42 8.18 2.72
N LYS A 117 -17.16 7.47 1.85
CA LYS A 117 -18.19 6.52 2.25
C LYS A 117 -17.63 5.39 3.11
N GLY A 118 -16.53 4.76 2.68
CA GLY A 118 -15.89 3.68 3.42
C GLY A 118 -15.39 4.11 4.80
N LEU A 119 -14.88 5.34 4.91
CA LEU A 119 -14.45 5.91 6.19
C LEU A 119 -15.64 6.32 7.08
N SER A 120 -16.74 6.82 6.50
CA SER A 120 -17.92 7.26 7.27
C SER A 120 -18.73 6.09 7.83
N GLU A 121 -18.83 4.98 7.09
CA GLU A 121 -19.68 3.84 7.47
C GLU A 121 -19.07 2.96 8.55
N GLY A 122 -17.77 3.09 8.84
CA GLY A 122 -17.09 2.38 9.94
C GLY A 122 -17.06 0.84 9.84
N ASN A 123 -17.69 0.26 8.81
CA ASN A 123 -17.80 -1.19 8.57
C ASN A 123 -16.57 -1.80 7.86
N LEU A 124 -15.43 -1.10 7.89
CA LEU A 124 -14.18 -1.64 7.36
C LEU A 124 -13.77 -2.84 8.22
N GLN A 125 -13.79 -4.03 7.61
CA GLN A 125 -13.34 -5.24 8.27
C GLN A 125 -11.86 -5.08 8.65
N ARG A 126 -11.51 -5.76 9.75
CA ARG A 126 -10.23 -5.81 10.48
C ARG A 126 -9.00 -5.40 9.66
N LEU A 127 -8.12 -4.58 10.26
CA LEU A 127 -6.76 -4.34 9.77
C LEU A 127 -5.97 -5.66 9.78
N ASP A 128 -5.91 -6.34 8.63
CA ASP A 128 -5.16 -7.59 8.46
C ASP A 128 -3.68 -7.31 8.19
N HIS A 129 -2.97 -6.89 9.24
CA HIS A 129 -1.53 -6.69 9.15
C HIS A 129 -0.74 -7.92 9.63
N CYS A 130 0.26 -8.31 8.84
CA CYS A 130 1.19 -9.39 9.16
C CYS A 130 1.95 -9.17 10.48
N TYR A 131 2.17 -7.92 10.90
CA TYR A 131 2.81 -7.60 12.17
C TYR A 131 1.90 -7.83 13.37
N ILE A 132 0.57 -7.70 13.24
CA ILE A 132 -0.37 -8.01 14.32
C ILE A 132 -0.39 -9.52 14.54
N SER A 133 -0.43 -10.31 13.46
CA SER A 133 -0.33 -11.77 13.52
C SER A 133 1.03 -12.24 14.05
N ARG A 134 2.12 -11.56 13.66
CA ARG A 134 3.47 -11.84 14.20
C ARG A 134 3.56 -11.48 15.68
N ASP A 135 3.08 -10.31 16.09
CA ASP A 135 3.15 -9.83 17.48
C ASP A 135 2.27 -10.69 18.39
N THR A 136 1.04 -11.01 17.96
CA THR A 136 0.18 -11.97 18.68
C THR A 136 0.83 -13.34 18.82
N ARG A 137 1.53 -13.84 17.78
CA ARG A 137 2.31 -15.09 17.85
C ARG A 137 3.48 -14.97 18.81
N LEU A 138 4.24 -13.87 18.78
CA LEU A 138 5.37 -13.63 19.69
C LEU A 138 4.90 -13.52 21.14
N ARG A 139 3.81 -12.79 21.40
CA ARG A 139 3.16 -12.68 22.72
C ARG A 139 2.72 -14.04 23.25
N ARG A 140 2.03 -14.86 22.43
CA ARG A 140 1.65 -16.24 22.81
C ARG A 140 2.86 -17.12 23.09
N GLY A 141 3.96 -16.94 22.35
CA GLY A 141 5.22 -17.64 22.61
C GLY A 141 5.86 -17.24 23.95
N PHE A 142 5.87 -15.94 24.24
CA PHE A 142 6.40 -15.41 25.50
C PHE A 142 5.58 -15.83 26.71
N GLN A 143 4.24 -15.74 26.64
CA GLN A 143 3.35 -16.21 27.71
C GLN A 143 3.52 -17.70 28.01
N ARG A 144 3.72 -18.54 26.99
CA ARG A 144 4.01 -19.97 27.19
C ARG A 144 5.32 -20.20 27.92
N ARG A 145 6.39 -19.46 27.57
CA ARG A 145 7.68 -19.55 28.27
C ARG A 145 7.55 -19.13 29.74
N LEU A 146 6.85 -18.04 30.02
CA LEU A 146 6.57 -17.61 31.39
C LEU A 146 5.78 -18.65 32.19
N ALA A 147 4.81 -19.33 31.56
CA ALA A 147 4.05 -20.39 32.21
C ALA A 147 4.91 -21.63 32.54
N VAL A 148 5.83 -21.99 31.64
CA VAL A 148 6.79 -23.09 31.87
C VAL A 148 7.76 -22.73 33.00
N ASP A 149 8.36 -21.54 32.98
CA ASP A 149 9.26 -21.09 34.04
C ASP A 149 8.55 -21.02 35.40
N LYS A 150 7.28 -20.60 35.40
CA LYS A 150 6.45 -20.62 36.61
C LYS A 150 6.23 -22.03 37.12
N SER A 151 5.97 -23.01 36.24
CA SER A 151 5.80 -24.42 36.63
C SER A 151 7.09 -25.10 37.12
N LEU A 152 8.26 -24.72 36.57
CA LEU A 152 9.56 -25.24 36.99
C LEU A 152 9.93 -24.74 38.39
N ARG A 153 9.69 -23.45 38.68
CA ARG A 153 9.91 -22.89 40.02
C ARG A 153 9.04 -23.56 41.08
N THR A 154 7.78 -23.88 40.76
CA THR A 154 6.92 -24.62 41.70
C THR A 154 7.38 -26.06 41.96
N SER A 155 8.20 -26.64 41.07
CA SER A 155 8.72 -28.01 41.24
C SER A 155 10.03 -28.08 42.03
N GLU A 156 10.83 -27.01 42.05
CA GLU A 156 12.09 -26.94 42.81
C GLU A 156 11.88 -26.59 44.30
N ASP A 157 10.73 -26.02 44.67
CA ASP A 157 10.43 -25.59 46.05
C ASP A 157 9.66 -26.63 46.89
N LEU A 158 9.49 -27.86 46.41
CA LEU A 158 8.69 -28.88 47.11
C LEU A 158 9.56 -29.82 47.97
N PRO A 159 9.30 -29.94 49.28
CA PRO A 159 10.03 -30.86 50.15
C PRO A 159 9.83 -32.31 49.69
N PRO A 160 10.82 -33.20 49.91
CA PRO A 160 10.77 -34.58 49.44
C PRO A 160 9.54 -35.30 50.02
N GLY A 161 8.59 -35.64 49.14
CA GLY A 161 7.36 -36.35 49.49
C GLY A 161 6.05 -35.68 49.05
N TYR A 162 6.08 -34.48 48.46
CA TYR A 162 4.85 -33.82 48.02
C TYR A 162 4.38 -34.32 46.63
N VAL A 163 3.20 -34.92 46.57
CA VAL A 163 2.57 -35.38 45.33
C VAL A 163 1.75 -34.24 44.71
N ILE A 164 2.10 -33.85 43.48
CA ILE A 164 1.35 -32.85 42.72
C ILE A 164 -0.01 -33.44 42.34
N PRO A 165 -1.15 -32.79 42.67
CA PRO A 165 -2.45 -33.24 42.17
C PRO A 165 -2.46 -33.11 40.65
N VAL A 166 -2.68 -34.23 39.96
CA VAL A 166 -2.87 -34.24 38.51
C VAL A 166 -4.16 -33.49 38.22
N GLU A 167 -4.03 -32.21 37.83
CA GLU A 167 -5.16 -31.43 37.37
C GLU A 167 -5.69 -32.09 36.10
N SER A 168 -6.84 -32.75 36.26
CA SER A 168 -7.50 -33.55 35.26
C SER A 168 -7.68 -32.75 33.97
N ALA A 169 -7.10 -33.27 32.89
CA ALA A 169 -7.28 -32.75 31.54
C ALA A 169 -8.77 -32.56 31.23
N GLY A 170 -9.15 -31.34 30.86
CA GLY A 170 -10.47 -31.03 30.32
C GLY A 170 -10.45 -29.81 29.41
N PRO A 171 -11.29 -29.75 28.35
CA PRO A 171 -11.56 -30.78 27.37
C PRO A 171 -10.95 -30.41 26.00
N ARG A 172 -10.61 -31.43 25.20
CA ARG A 172 -10.33 -31.29 23.77
C ARG A 172 -11.52 -30.61 23.10
N ARG A 173 -11.32 -29.42 22.52
CA ARG A 173 -12.27 -28.87 21.53
C ARG A 173 -12.26 -29.81 20.31
N ARG A 174 -13.32 -30.61 20.19
CA ARG A 174 -13.68 -31.32 18.96
C ARG A 174 -14.25 -30.29 17.97
N THR A 175 -13.86 -30.49 16.70
CA THR A 175 -14.54 -30.12 15.44
C THR A 175 -14.96 -28.67 15.26
#